data_AF-A0A7C1HRD0-F1
#
_entry.id   AF-A0A7C1HRD0-F1
#
_cell.length_a   1.000
_cell.length_b   1.000
_cell.length_c   1.000
_cell.angle_alpha   90.00
_cell.angle_beta   90.00
_cell.angle_gamma   90.00
#
_symmetry.space_group_name_H-M   'P 1'
#
loop_
_entity.id
_entity.type
_entity.pdbx_description
1 polymer ?
#
loop_
_entity_poly.entity_id
_entity_poly.type
_entity_poly.pdbx_seq_one_letter_code
_entity_poly.pdbx_strand_id
1 'polypeptide(L)'
;MSGFPEVFGKSEDIKGKTFLVTTVSSAHYAVAGYLDVFGLKDSDVVVRHMDQASAVAAFEKGIGDFVCLWAPYTYQAEDQGWIEVANVNTAGRALPITFIGDKDFCEKNPEVVAKFLRVMFRGINKLADEGATAENIKLFQKMYQEWAGMEYTTEQARKDIEGHPVWKHAEQLKLFDSSAGEPISAMWERKIAEWLHANGRLKDEELAKVAKGEWGTDKFLKMIKMPIPDYK
;
A
#
# COMPACT_ATOMS: atom_id res chain seq x y z
N MET A 1 22.50 12.93 5.00
CA MET A 1 21.27 12.11 5.05
C MET A 1 21.70 10.66 5.25
N SER A 2 21.84 10.22 6.49
CA SER A 2 22.22 8.85 6.81
C SER A 2 20.95 8.10 7.21
N GLY A 3 20.34 7.36 6.28
CA GLY A 3 19.16 6.52 6.56
C GLY A 3 18.30 6.19 5.35
N PHE A 4 18.24 7.07 4.34
CA PHE A 4 17.34 6.95 3.19
C PHE A 4 18.09 7.23 1.86
N PRO A 5 18.92 6.30 1.37
CA PRO A 5 19.77 6.52 0.21
C PRO A 5 19.01 6.63 -1.12
N GLU A 6 17.78 6.11 -1.18
CA GLU A 6 16.92 6.07 -2.37
C GLU A 6 15.85 7.17 -2.34
N VAL A 7 15.99 8.15 -1.44
CA VAL A 7 15.12 9.33 -1.37
C VAL A 7 15.88 10.54 -1.90
N PHE A 8 15.36 11.17 -2.95
CA PHE A 8 16.01 12.29 -3.63
C PHE A 8 15.46 13.64 -3.15
N GLY A 9 16.36 14.62 -3.02
CA GLY A 9 16.03 16.02 -2.70
C GLY A 9 16.72 16.54 -1.44
N LYS A 10 16.38 17.77 -1.06
CA LYS A 10 16.73 18.40 0.23
C LYS A 10 15.57 19.27 0.69
N SER A 11 15.47 19.49 1.99
CA SER A 11 14.36 20.23 2.62
C SER A 11 14.07 21.59 1.95
N GLU A 12 15.12 22.33 1.59
CA GLU A 12 15.04 23.64 0.91
C GLU A 12 14.35 23.58 -0.46
N ASP A 13 14.52 22.49 -1.21
CA ASP A 13 13.96 22.33 -2.55
C ASP A 13 12.50 21.87 -2.50
N ILE A 14 12.04 21.41 -1.32
CA ILE A 14 10.71 20.80 -1.10
C ILE A 14 9.78 21.76 -0.38
N LYS A 15 10.29 22.57 0.54
CA LYS A 15 9.48 23.50 1.32
C LYS A 15 8.78 24.52 0.41
N GLY A 16 7.47 24.70 0.63
CA GLY A 16 6.60 25.59 -0.14
C GLY A 16 6.20 25.06 -1.52
N LYS A 17 6.67 23.88 -1.91
CA LYS A 17 6.39 23.28 -3.22
C LYS A 17 4.98 22.73 -3.31
N THR A 18 4.48 22.66 -4.54
CA THR A 18 3.13 22.17 -4.83
C THR A 18 3.15 20.67 -5.13
N PHE A 19 2.42 19.89 -4.32
CA PHE A 19 2.23 18.46 -4.51
C PHE A 19 0.81 18.20 -5.05
N LEU A 20 0.72 17.55 -6.21
CA LEU A 20 -0.53 17.03 -6.75
C LEU A 20 -0.77 15.63 -6.17
N VAL A 21 -1.85 15.47 -5.43
CA VAL A 21 -2.09 14.22 -4.68
C VAL A 21 -3.57 13.96 -4.46
N THR A 22 -3.97 12.70 -4.49
CA THR A 22 -5.30 12.33 -3.98
C THR A 22 -5.25 12.38 -2.45
N THR A 23 -5.79 13.45 -1.86
CA THR A 23 -5.69 13.67 -0.40
C THR A 23 -6.42 12.60 0.40
N VAL A 24 -5.93 12.33 1.61
CA VAL A 24 -6.50 11.34 2.55
C VAL A 24 -6.47 9.91 1.97
N SER A 25 -5.64 9.66 0.95
CA SER A 25 -5.40 8.34 0.40
C SER A 25 -3.99 7.83 0.74
N SER A 26 -3.69 6.61 0.29
CA SER A 26 -2.35 6.03 0.29
C SER A 26 -1.28 6.94 -0.34
N ALA A 27 -1.61 7.66 -1.41
CA ALA A 27 -0.71 8.62 -2.05
C ALA A 27 -0.36 9.76 -1.07
N HIS A 28 -1.35 10.25 -0.33
CA HIS A 28 -1.11 11.30 0.66
C HIS A 28 -0.25 10.79 1.83
N TYR A 29 -0.44 9.54 2.25
CA TYR A 29 0.44 8.92 3.25
C TYR A 29 1.87 8.73 2.74
N ALA A 30 2.06 8.42 1.46
CA ALA A 30 3.38 8.35 0.83
C ALA A 30 4.08 9.72 0.80
N VAL A 31 3.36 10.79 0.43
CA VAL A 31 3.88 12.16 0.48
C VAL A 31 4.30 12.54 1.89
N ALA A 32 3.48 12.25 2.91
CA ALA A 32 3.86 12.53 4.29
C ALA A 32 5.13 11.77 4.72
N GLY A 33 5.35 10.55 4.21
CA GLY A 33 6.59 9.81 4.46
C GLY A 33 7.80 10.48 3.82
N TYR A 34 7.65 10.93 2.58
CA TYR A 34 8.68 11.69 1.89
C TYR A 34 9.03 12.98 2.66
N LEU A 35 8.04 13.73 3.14
CA LEU A 35 8.25 14.97 3.91
C LEU A 35 8.97 14.71 5.24
N ASP A 36 8.58 13.65 5.96
CA ASP A 36 9.20 13.28 7.25
C ASP A 36 10.71 13.04 7.14
N VAL A 37 11.17 12.45 6.02
CA VAL A 37 12.61 12.23 5.75
C VAL A 37 13.41 13.54 5.81
N PHE A 38 12.77 14.67 5.48
CA PHE A 38 13.36 16.01 5.50
C PHE A 38 12.93 16.86 6.71
N GLY A 39 12.24 16.26 7.68
CA GLY A 39 11.70 16.96 8.85
C GLY A 39 10.61 17.99 8.51
N LEU A 40 9.92 17.79 7.39
CA LEU A 40 8.81 18.63 6.92
C LEU A 40 7.47 17.96 7.23
N LYS A 41 6.40 18.75 7.18
CA LYS A 41 5.00 18.29 7.32
C LYS A 41 4.12 18.91 6.24
N ASP A 42 2.86 18.45 6.12
CA ASP A 42 1.90 18.96 5.13
C ASP A 42 1.78 20.49 5.16
N SER A 43 1.87 21.13 6.32
CA SER A 43 1.80 22.60 6.45
C SER A 43 3.02 23.35 5.89
N ASP A 44 4.12 22.65 5.61
CA ASP A 44 5.31 23.23 4.98
C ASP A 44 5.26 23.19 3.45
N VAL A 45 4.21 22.60 2.85
CA VAL A 45 4.04 22.47 1.40
C VAL A 45 2.63 22.87 0.96
N VAL A 46 2.41 22.98 -0.35
CA VAL A 46 1.09 23.24 -0.92
C VAL A 46 0.51 21.94 -1.46
N VAL A 47 -0.41 21.34 -0.71
CA VAL A 47 -1.12 20.12 -1.13
C VAL A 47 -2.31 20.50 -2.01
N ARG A 48 -2.35 19.99 -3.25
CA ARG A 48 -3.49 20.16 -4.17
C ARG A 48 -4.14 18.81 -4.44
N HIS A 49 -5.41 18.72 -4.00
CA HIS A 49 -6.22 17.52 -4.24
C HIS A 49 -6.50 17.32 -5.73
N MET A 50 -6.16 16.13 -6.25
CA MET A 50 -6.54 15.67 -7.59
C MET A 50 -6.77 14.15 -7.57
N ASP A 51 -7.70 13.69 -8.41
CA ASP A 51 -7.76 12.29 -8.81
C ASP A 51 -6.58 11.95 -9.73
N GLN A 52 -6.23 10.67 -9.83
CA GLN A 52 -4.98 10.24 -10.47
C GLN A 52 -4.86 10.69 -11.93
N ALA A 53 -5.91 10.48 -12.73
CA ALA A 53 -5.92 10.85 -14.14
C ALA A 53 -5.72 12.37 -14.33
N SER A 54 -6.41 13.20 -13.54
CA SER A 54 -6.22 14.65 -13.60
C SER A 54 -4.86 15.09 -13.08
N ALA A 55 -4.32 14.42 -12.06
CA ALA A 55 -2.99 14.70 -11.53
C ALA A 55 -1.90 14.47 -12.59
N VAL A 56 -1.98 13.37 -13.34
CA VAL A 56 -1.10 13.11 -14.48
C VAL A 56 -1.24 14.21 -15.54
N ALA A 57 -2.46 14.49 -15.99
CA ALA A 57 -2.70 15.50 -17.03
C ALA A 57 -2.30 16.92 -16.61
N ALA A 58 -2.39 17.24 -15.32
CA ALA A 58 -1.94 18.52 -14.78
C ALA A 58 -0.41 18.60 -14.72
N PHE A 59 0.26 17.54 -14.25
CA PHE A 59 1.71 17.51 -14.16
C PHE A 59 2.37 17.55 -15.55
N GLU A 60 1.81 16.85 -16.56
CA GLU A 60 2.22 16.96 -17.97
C GLU A 60 2.21 18.41 -18.50
N LYS A 61 1.29 19.24 -17.98
CA LYS A 61 1.16 20.67 -18.35
C LYS A 61 2.04 21.58 -17.49
N GLY A 62 2.95 21.03 -16.68
CA GLY A 62 3.83 21.78 -15.78
C GLY A 62 3.11 22.37 -14.57
N ILE A 63 1.96 21.81 -14.19
CA ILE A 63 1.25 22.21 -12.96
C ILE A 63 1.76 21.34 -11.81
N GLY A 64 2.17 21.99 -10.72
CA GLY A 64 2.75 21.30 -9.57
C GLY A 64 4.25 21.06 -9.73
N ASP A 65 4.93 20.90 -8.60
CA ASP A 65 6.36 20.58 -8.57
C ASP A 65 6.57 19.06 -8.36
N PHE A 66 5.62 18.41 -7.69
CA PHE A 66 5.59 16.98 -7.45
C PHE A 66 4.20 16.40 -7.72
N VAL A 67 4.14 15.13 -8.08
CA VAL A 67 2.91 14.35 -8.20
C VAL A 67 3.09 13.00 -7.52
N CYS A 68 2.09 12.56 -6.76
CA CYS A 68 2.10 11.24 -6.13
C CYS A 68 1.02 10.35 -6.75
N LEU A 69 1.46 9.23 -7.32
CA LEU A 69 0.64 8.34 -8.13
C LEU A 69 0.63 6.91 -7.58
N TRP A 70 -0.33 6.10 -8.04
CA TRP A 70 -0.30 4.64 -7.94
C TRP A 70 -0.52 3.99 -9.31
N ALA A 71 -0.22 2.69 -9.41
CA ALA A 71 -0.37 1.93 -10.65
C ALA A 71 -1.82 1.96 -11.17
N PRO A 72 -2.04 2.07 -12.50
CA PRO A 72 -1.04 2.06 -13.57
C PRO A 72 -0.35 3.41 -13.82
N TYR A 73 -0.82 4.50 -13.21
CA TYR A 73 -0.35 5.86 -13.54
C TYR A 73 1.13 6.08 -13.20
N THR A 74 1.66 5.38 -12.19
CA THR A 74 3.11 5.36 -11.91
C THR A 74 3.92 4.83 -13.09
N TYR A 75 3.47 3.75 -13.73
CA TYR A 75 4.16 3.20 -14.88
C TYR A 75 4.02 4.10 -16.12
N GLN A 76 2.86 4.73 -16.30
CA GLN A 76 2.70 5.75 -17.34
C GLN A 76 3.70 6.91 -17.14
N ALA A 77 3.85 7.39 -15.91
CA ALA A 77 4.81 8.45 -15.58
C ALA A 77 6.26 8.02 -15.86
N GLU A 78 6.64 6.79 -15.49
CA GLU A 78 7.96 6.23 -15.83
C GLU A 78 8.19 6.16 -17.35
N ASP A 79 7.19 5.70 -18.11
CA ASP A 79 7.28 5.59 -19.57
C ASP A 79 7.41 6.97 -20.25
N GLN A 80 6.92 8.03 -19.60
CA GLN A 80 7.13 9.43 -20.01
C GLN A 80 8.48 10.01 -19.57
N GLY A 81 9.30 9.24 -18.87
CA GLY A 81 10.61 9.65 -18.39
C GLY A 81 10.57 10.49 -17.11
N TRP A 82 9.46 10.46 -16.36
CA TRP A 82 9.41 11.10 -15.04
C TRP A 82 10.25 10.31 -14.04
N ILE A 83 10.80 11.02 -13.05
CA ILE A 83 11.73 10.46 -12.08
C ILE A 83 10.99 10.22 -10.76
N GLU A 84 10.98 8.98 -10.28
CA GLU A 84 10.53 8.67 -8.92
C GLU A 84 11.53 9.24 -7.90
N VAL A 85 11.05 10.14 -7.02
CA VAL A 85 11.89 10.76 -5.97
C VAL A 85 11.88 10.00 -4.65
N ALA A 86 10.82 9.22 -4.42
CA ALA A 86 10.63 8.34 -3.28
C ALA A 86 9.34 7.50 -3.49
N ASN A 87 9.22 6.43 -2.72
CA ASN A 87 7.99 5.68 -2.53
C ASN A 87 7.83 5.34 -1.03
N VAL A 88 6.74 4.66 -0.67
CA VAL A 88 6.43 4.30 0.73
C VAL A 88 7.60 3.55 1.38
N ASN A 89 8.19 2.58 0.67
CA ASN A 89 9.25 1.74 1.18
C ASN A 89 10.58 2.51 1.30
N THR A 90 10.96 3.28 0.28
CA THR A 90 12.22 4.07 0.33
C THR A 90 12.16 5.18 1.37
N ALA A 91 10.97 5.66 1.74
CA ALA A 91 10.74 6.57 2.87
C ALA A 91 10.66 5.85 4.24
N GLY A 92 10.94 4.54 4.32
CA GLY A 92 10.92 3.75 5.56
C GLY A 92 9.54 3.59 6.19
N ARG A 93 8.48 3.69 5.39
CA ARG A 93 7.11 3.42 5.82
C ARG A 93 6.64 2.09 5.22
N ALA A 94 5.51 1.61 5.73
CA ALA A 94 4.79 0.49 5.16
C ALA A 94 3.33 0.90 4.92
N LEU A 95 2.76 0.35 3.86
CA LEU A 95 1.37 0.54 3.50
C LEU A 95 0.80 -0.85 3.14
N PRO A 96 0.20 -1.57 4.11
CA PRO A 96 -0.33 -2.89 3.86
C PRO A 96 -1.61 -2.82 3.02
N ILE A 97 -1.79 -3.77 2.11
CA ILE A 97 -3.07 -4.04 1.47
C ILE A 97 -3.76 -5.15 2.25
N THR A 98 -4.92 -4.86 2.81
CA THR A 98 -5.59 -5.73 3.80
C THR A 98 -6.95 -6.20 3.32
N PHE A 99 -7.36 -7.38 3.80
CA PHE A 99 -8.76 -7.81 3.72
C PHE A 99 -9.51 -7.31 4.94
N ILE A 100 -10.60 -6.59 4.70
CA ILE A 100 -11.50 -6.11 5.75
C ILE A 100 -12.80 -6.89 5.62
N GLY A 101 -13.24 -7.50 6.73
CA GLY A 101 -14.51 -8.21 6.81
C GLY A 101 -15.39 -7.59 7.89
N ASP A 102 -16.70 -7.61 7.68
CA ASP A 102 -17.67 -7.25 8.72
C ASP A 102 -17.48 -8.12 9.96
N LYS A 103 -17.41 -7.49 11.14
CA LYS A 103 -17.06 -8.17 12.39
C LYS A 103 -18.08 -9.24 12.74
N ASP A 104 -19.37 -8.91 12.69
CA ASP A 104 -20.46 -9.82 13.05
C ASP A 104 -20.50 -11.04 12.12
N PHE A 105 -20.36 -10.81 10.82
CA PHE A 105 -20.29 -11.89 9.84
C PHE A 105 -19.10 -12.82 10.12
N CYS A 106 -17.91 -12.25 10.33
CA CYS A 106 -16.69 -13.00 10.57
C CYS A 106 -16.76 -13.82 11.87
N GLU A 107 -17.35 -13.28 12.93
CA GLU A 107 -17.53 -13.98 14.20
C GLU A 107 -18.56 -15.12 14.12
N LYS A 108 -19.66 -14.91 13.38
CA LYS A 108 -20.71 -15.92 13.18
C LYS A 108 -20.33 -17.01 12.18
N ASN A 109 -19.45 -16.70 11.22
CA ASN A 109 -19.10 -17.60 10.11
C ASN A 109 -17.57 -17.86 10.02
N PRO A 110 -16.88 -18.19 11.12
CA PRO A 110 -15.43 -18.19 11.16
C PRO A 110 -14.81 -19.27 10.24
N GLU A 111 -15.50 -20.39 10.04
CA GLU A 111 -15.07 -21.42 9.08
C GLU A 111 -15.17 -20.97 7.62
N VAL A 112 -16.17 -20.14 7.29
CA VAL A 112 -16.34 -19.61 5.94
C VAL A 112 -15.22 -18.62 5.64
N VAL A 113 -14.90 -17.74 6.59
CA VAL A 113 -13.77 -16.81 6.47
C VAL A 113 -12.45 -17.57 6.30
N ALA A 114 -12.19 -18.59 7.12
CA ALA A 114 -10.99 -19.41 6.99
C ALA A 114 -10.92 -20.14 5.63
N LYS A 115 -12.05 -20.64 5.11
CA LYS A 115 -12.12 -21.24 3.77
C LYS A 115 -11.83 -20.21 2.66
N PHE A 116 -12.39 -19.01 2.77
CA PHE A 116 -12.10 -17.90 1.85
C PHE A 116 -10.60 -17.59 1.84
N LEU A 117 -9.99 -17.36 3.01
CA LEU A 117 -8.55 -17.09 3.11
C LEU A 117 -7.72 -18.25 2.54
N ARG A 118 -8.12 -19.51 2.79
CA ARG A 118 -7.45 -20.70 2.22
C ARG A 118 -7.46 -20.70 0.68
N VAL A 119 -8.53 -20.22 0.05
CA VAL A 119 -8.59 -20.06 -1.42
C VAL A 119 -7.68 -18.93 -1.87
N MET A 120 -7.70 -17.77 -1.19
CA MET A 120 -6.82 -16.64 -1.50
C MET A 120 -5.34 -17.03 -1.41
N PHE A 121 -4.97 -17.84 -0.42
CA PHE A 121 -3.60 -18.32 -0.29
C PHE A 121 -3.12 -19.18 -1.44
N ARG A 122 -4.00 -19.78 -2.26
CA ARG A 122 -3.56 -20.47 -3.49
C ARG A 122 -2.92 -19.47 -4.46
N GLY A 123 -3.60 -18.35 -4.70
CA GLY A 123 -3.08 -17.27 -5.56
C GLY A 123 -1.85 -16.59 -4.98
N ILE A 124 -1.85 -16.31 -3.67
CA ILE A 124 -0.69 -15.75 -2.97
C ILE A 124 0.52 -16.68 -3.09
N ASN A 125 0.34 -17.99 -2.87
CA ASN A 125 1.45 -18.95 -3.00
C ASN A 125 1.96 -19.01 -4.44
N LYS A 126 1.08 -18.99 -5.46
CA LYS A 126 1.49 -18.95 -6.87
C LYS A 126 2.36 -17.73 -7.17
N LEU A 127 1.91 -16.53 -6.76
CA LEU A 127 2.67 -15.30 -6.97
C LEU A 127 3.99 -15.30 -6.19
N ALA A 128 3.98 -15.77 -4.93
CA ALA A 128 5.18 -15.85 -4.11
C ALA A 128 6.23 -16.85 -4.66
N ASP A 129 5.78 -17.95 -5.26
CA ASP A 129 6.66 -19.00 -5.77
C ASP A 129 7.17 -18.71 -7.19
N GLU A 130 6.31 -18.16 -8.05
CA GLU A 130 6.58 -18.06 -9.47
C GLU A 130 6.87 -16.63 -9.95
N GLY A 131 6.41 -15.61 -9.22
CA GLY A 131 6.52 -14.22 -9.64
C GLY A 131 5.82 -13.94 -10.97
N ALA A 132 6.43 -13.09 -11.80
CA ALA A 132 5.86 -12.62 -13.06
C ALA A 132 6.08 -13.57 -14.24
N THR A 133 5.56 -14.80 -14.16
CA THR A 133 5.54 -15.71 -15.32
C THR A 133 4.66 -15.19 -16.45
N ALA A 134 4.86 -15.68 -17.67
CA ALA A 134 4.00 -15.32 -18.81
C ALA A 134 2.51 -15.64 -18.57
N GLU A 135 2.22 -16.67 -17.77
CA GLU A 135 0.85 -16.98 -17.35
C GLU A 135 0.32 -15.94 -16.33
N ASN A 136 1.08 -15.65 -15.28
CA ASN A 136 0.68 -14.70 -14.25
C ASN A 136 0.49 -13.28 -14.82
N ILE A 137 1.35 -12.86 -15.74
CA ILE A 137 1.21 -11.60 -16.49
C ILE A 137 -0.12 -11.57 -17.27
N LYS A 138 -0.46 -12.63 -18.00
CA LYS A 138 -1.72 -12.70 -18.75
C LYS A 138 -2.94 -12.65 -17.83
N LEU A 139 -2.89 -13.37 -16.70
CA LEU A 139 -3.96 -13.34 -15.70
C LEU A 139 -4.13 -11.93 -15.10
N PHE A 140 -3.02 -11.28 -14.77
CA PHE A 140 -3.00 -9.92 -14.26
C PHE A 140 -3.61 -8.92 -15.26
N GLN A 141 -3.13 -8.95 -16.52
CA GLN A 141 -3.65 -8.09 -17.60
C GLN A 141 -5.15 -8.31 -17.81
N LYS A 142 -5.59 -9.57 -17.89
CA LYS A 142 -7.00 -9.91 -18.04
C LYS A 142 -7.84 -9.37 -16.89
N MET A 143 -7.38 -9.56 -15.65
CA MET A 143 -8.09 -9.11 -14.46
C MET A 143 -8.27 -7.60 -14.43
N TYR A 144 -7.23 -6.81 -14.72
CA TYR A 144 -7.34 -5.35 -14.79
C TYR A 144 -8.19 -4.86 -15.97
N GLN A 145 -8.11 -5.53 -17.11
CA GLN A 145 -8.96 -5.20 -18.26
C GLN A 145 -10.44 -5.46 -17.95
N GLU A 146 -10.77 -6.62 -17.38
CA GLU A 146 -12.16 -7.00 -17.06
C GLU A 146 -12.74 -6.19 -15.90
N TRP A 147 -11.95 -5.94 -14.85
CA TRP A 147 -12.42 -5.29 -13.64
C TRP A 147 -12.41 -3.76 -13.72
N ALA A 148 -11.34 -3.18 -14.26
CA ALA A 148 -11.12 -1.74 -14.27
C ALA A 148 -11.16 -1.09 -15.66
N GLY A 149 -11.24 -1.88 -16.74
CA GLY A 149 -11.11 -1.36 -18.10
C GLY A 149 -9.73 -0.79 -18.40
N MET A 150 -8.71 -1.15 -17.62
CA MET A 150 -7.34 -0.64 -17.75
C MET A 150 -6.44 -1.67 -18.43
N GLU A 151 -5.60 -1.21 -19.34
CA GLU A 151 -4.63 -2.04 -20.03
C GLU A 151 -3.23 -1.86 -19.42
N TYR A 152 -2.52 -2.98 -19.29
CA TYR A 152 -1.13 -3.01 -18.86
C TYR A 152 -0.28 -3.64 -19.97
N THR A 153 0.86 -3.04 -20.28
CA THR A 153 1.86 -3.75 -21.09
C THR A 153 2.43 -4.93 -20.30
N THR A 154 3.05 -5.88 -21.01
CA THR A 154 3.74 -7.03 -20.38
C THR A 154 4.79 -6.56 -19.36
N GLU A 155 5.53 -5.49 -19.67
CA GLU A 155 6.56 -4.95 -18.79
C GLU A 155 5.96 -4.30 -17.55
N GLN A 156 4.87 -3.54 -17.70
CA GLN A 156 4.17 -2.90 -16.58
C GLN A 156 3.57 -3.95 -15.63
N ALA A 157 2.91 -4.98 -16.17
CA ALA A 157 2.37 -6.07 -15.36
C ALA A 157 3.47 -6.84 -14.62
N ARG A 158 4.63 -7.05 -15.25
CA ARG A 158 5.78 -7.66 -14.58
C ARG A 158 6.28 -6.81 -13.42
N LYS A 159 6.53 -5.51 -13.67
CA LYS A 159 6.94 -4.57 -12.63
C LYS A 159 5.98 -4.55 -11.46
N ASP A 160 4.67 -4.60 -11.73
CA ASP A 160 3.64 -4.61 -10.67
C ASP A 160 3.69 -5.87 -9.83
N ILE A 161 3.73 -7.05 -10.47
CA ILE A 161 3.82 -8.33 -9.76
C ILE A 161 5.10 -8.41 -8.91
N GLU A 162 6.23 -7.92 -9.43
CA GLU A 162 7.54 -7.99 -8.74
C GLU A 162 7.69 -6.91 -7.67
N GLY A 163 7.06 -5.75 -7.85
CA GLY A 163 7.11 -4.61 -6.93
C GLY A 163 6.19 -4.75 -5.72
N HIS A 164 5.22 -5.67 -5.75
CA HIS A 164 4.27 -5.88 -4.65
C HIS A 164 4.57 -7.20 -3.92
N PRO A 165 5.32 -7.17 -2.80
CA PRO A 165 5.61 -8.37 -2.04
C PRO A 165 4.32 -8.99 -1.49
N VAL A 166 4.23 -10.31 -1.60
CA VAL A 166 3.15 -11.11 -1.02
C VAL A 166 3.70 -12.04 0.04
N TRP A 167 2.98 -12.19 1.14
CA TRP A 167 3.40 -13.03 2.28
C TRP A 167 2.59 -14.32 2.32
N LYS A 168 3.29 -15.46 2.38
CA LYS A 168 2.67 -16.76 2.59
C LYS A 168 2.07 -16.84 3.99
N HIS A 169 1.23 -17.85 4.20
CA HIS A 169 0.49 -18.04 5.46
C HIS A 169 1.37 -17.97 6.72
N ALA A 170 2.49 -18.68 6.75
CA ALA A 170 3.39 -18.67 7.90
C ALA A 170 4.06 -17.30 8.14
N GLU A 171 4.29 -16.52 7.09
CA GLU A 171 4.85 -15.17 7.18
C GLU A 171 3.80 -14.18 7.68
N GLN A 172 2.56 -14.29 7.20
CA GLN A 172 1.47 -13.48 7.73
C GLN A 172 1.24 -13.74 9.22
N LEU A 173 1.30 -15.00 9.68
CA LEU A 173 1.22 -15.30 11.12
C LEU A 173 2.32 -14.60 11.93
N LYS A 174 3.54 -14.46 11.39
CA LYS A 174 4.62 -13.70 12.03
C LYS A 174 4.33 -12.20 12.08
N LEU A 175 3.66 -11.63 11.08
CA LEU A 175 3.25 -10.22 11.09
C LEU A 175 2.24 -9.91 12.20
N PHE A 176 1.44 -10.89 12.61
CA PHE A 176 0.48 -10.78 13.71
C PHE A 176 1.00 -11.31 15.07
N ASP A 177 2.23 -11.83 15.12
CA ASP A 177 2.79 -12.37 16.36
C ASP A 177 3.05 -11.24 17.37
N SER A 178 2.38 -11.32 18.52
CA SER A 178 2.49 -10.37 19.63
C SER A 178 3.38 -10.86 20.78
N SER A 179 4.06 -12.00 20.62
CA SER A 179 4.83 -12.62 21.70
C SER A 179 6.01 -11.76 22.19
N ALA A 180 6.54 -10.89 21.32
CA ALA A 180 7.67 -10.00 21.60
C ALA A 180 7.27 -8.51 21.75
N GLY A 181 5.98 -8.20 21.86
CA GLY A 181 5.47 -6.83 21.95
C GLY A 181 4.43 -6.52 20.89
N GLU A 182 4.39 -5.26 20.43
CA GLU A 182 3.47 -4.84 19.38
C GLU A 182 3.75 -5.61 18.07
N PRO A 183 2.77 -6.33 17.49
CA PRO A 183 2.92 -6.97 16.19
C PRO A 183 3.25 -5.97 15.08
N ILE A 184 4.01 -6.40 14.08
CA ILE A 184 4.35 -5.57 12.91
C ILE A 184 3.09 -5.04 12.22
N SER A 185 2.07 -5.89 12.05
CA SER A 185 0.78 -5.52 11.47
C SER A 185 0.10 -4.39 12.26
N ALA A 186 0.04 -4.51 13.59
CA ALA A 186 -0.55 -3.48 14.46
C ALA A 186 0.25 -2.17 14.41
N MET A 187 1.58 -2.25 14.39
CA MET A 187 2.46 -1.09 14.28
C MET A 187 2.25 -0.32 12.97
N TRP A 188 2.09 -1.03 11.83
CA TRP A 188 1.80 -0.40 10.55
C TRP A 188 0.45 0.34 10.54
N GLU A 189 -0.61 -0.31 11.03
CA GLU A 189 -1.94 0.29 11.14
C GLU A 189 -1.94 1.51 12.09
N ARG A 190 -1.24 1.40 13.23
CA ARG A 190 -1.10 2.51 14.17
C ARG A 190 -0.41 3.71 13.54
N LYS A 191 0.68 3.52 12.77
CA LYS A 191 1.38 4.62 12.09
C LYS A 191 0.49 5.34 11.07
N ILE A 192 -0.36 4.60 10.35
CA ILE A 192 -1.34 5.18 9.43
C ILE A 192 -2.39 5.97 10.22
N ALA A 193 -2.90 5.42 11.33
CA ALA A 193 -3.87 6.10 12.18
C ALA A 193 -3.30 7.36 12.85
N GLU A 194 -2.04 7.34 13.30
CA GLU A 194 -1.33 8.50 13.84
C GLU A 194 -1.21 9.61 12.79
N TRP A 195 -0.90 9.26 11.54
CA TRP A 195 -0.87 10.23 10.44
C TRP A 195 -2.25 10.80 10.13
N LEU A 196 -3.29 9.96 10.08
CA LEU A 196 -4.67 10.42 9.89
C LEU A 196 -5.11 11.36 11.02
N HIS A 197 -4.76 11.03 12.26
CA HIS A 197 -5.02 11.84 13.44
C HIS A 197 -4.32 13.20 13.39
N ALA A 198 -3.00 13.20 13.08
CA ALA A 198 -2.21 14.43 12.94
C ALA A 198 -2.78 15.37 11.87
N ASN A 199 -3.46 14.82 10.86
CA ASN A 199 -4.14 15.55 9.79
C ASN A 199 -5.65 15.81 10.05
N GLY A 200 -6.12 15.62 11.29
CA GLY A 200 -7.48 15.91 11.72
C GLY A 200 -8.55 14.99 11.10
N ARG A 201 -8.16 13.83 10.59
CA ARG A 201 -9.05 12.83 9.96
C ARG A 201 -9.52 11.75 10.91
N LEU A 202 -8.97 11.70 12.11
CA LEU A 202 -9.25 10.68 13.09
C LEU A 202 -9.25 11.33 14.49
N LYS A 203 -10.25 11.01 15.32
CA LYS A 203 -10.40 11.57 16.68
C LYS A 203 -9.56 10.81 17.69
N ASP A 204 -9.30 11.42 18.84
CA ASP A 204 -8.54 10.78 19.92
C ASP A 204 -9.11 9.42 20.33
N GLU A 205 -10.44 9.28 20.40
CA GLU A 205 -11.08 8.02 20.79
C GLU A 205 -10.93 6.94 19.71
N GLU A 206 -10.87 7.33 18.44
CA GLU A 206 -10.65 6.42 17.32
C GLU A 206 -9.19 5.95 17.31
N LEU A 207 -8.24 6.86 17.57
CA LEU A 207 -6.81 6.55 17.61
C LEU A 207 -6.53 5.57 18.75
N ALA A 208 -7.13 5.83 19.91
CA ALA A 208 -7.04 4.96 21.08
C ALA A 208 -7.55 3.54 20.80
N LYS A 209 -8.55 3.35 19.92
CA LYS A 209 -9.01 2.01 19.52
C LYS A 209 -7.98 1.31 18.63
N VAL A 210 -7.40 2.01 17.66
CA VAL A 210 -6.36 1.43 16.78
C VAL A 210 -5.12 1.06 17.59
N ALA A 211 -4.69 1.93 18.51
CA ALA A 211 -3.54 1.70 19.37
C ALA A 211 -3.67 0.47 20.30
N LYS A 212 -4.90 0.03 20.60
CA LYS A 212 -5.13 -1.22 21.34
C LYS A 212 -4.96 -2.48 20.49
N GLY A 213 -4.82 -2.36 19.18
CA GLY A 213 -4.68 -3.48 18.24
C GLY A 213 -5.96 -4.29 18.03
N GLU A 214 -7.12 -3.81 18.48
CA GLU A 214 -8.41 -4.53 18.42
C GLU A 214 -9.00 -4.64 17.00
N TRP A 215 -8.36 -4.01 16.01
CA TRP A 215 -8.84 -3.91 14.62
C TRP A 215 -8.31 -5.03 13.72
N GLY A 216 -7.17 -5.64 14.07
CA GLY A 216 -6.56 -6.74 13.33
C GLY A 216 -6.69 -8.06 14.08
N THR A 217 -6.82 -9.17 13.37
CA THR A 217 -6.84 -10.51 14.00
C THR A 217 -6.24 -11.58 13.11
N ASP A 218 -5.44 -12.47 13.71
CA ASP A 218 -4.93 -13.68 13.07
C ASP A 218 -5.79 -14.92 13.35
N LYS A 219 -6.91 -14.77 14.06
CA LYS A 219 -7.82 -15.87 14.41
C LYS A 219 -8.16 -16.70 13.18
N PHE A 220 -8.58 -16.05 12.09
CA PHE A 220 -8.99 -16.73 10.88
C PHE A 220 -7.82 -17.32 10.09
N LEU A 221 -6.63 -16.72 10.18
CA LEU A 221 -5.40 -17.29 9.62
C LEU A 221 -5.06 -18.61 10.33
N LYS A 222 -5.15 -18.66 11.66
CA LYS A 222 -4.92 -19.87 12.48
C LYS A 222 -5.94 -20.98 12.23
N MET A 223 -7.14 -20.63 11.77
CA MET A 223 -8.22 -21.59 11.46
C MET A 223 -8.11 -22.25 10.08
N ILE A 224 -7.17 -21.82 9.24
CA ILE A 224 -6.98 -22.39 7.90
C ILE A 224 -6.58 -23.87 8.01
N LYS A 225 -7.33 -24.73 7.30
CA LYS A 225 -7.00 -26.15 7.19
C LYS A 225 -5.75 -26.35 6.34
N MET A 226 -4.73 -26.97 6.92
CA MET A 226 -3.48 -27.31 6.24
C MET A 226 -3.50 -28.74 5.67
N PRO A 227 -2.75 -29.02 4.59
CA PRO A 227 -2.05 -28.04 3.76
C PRO A 227 -3.02 -27.16 2.98
N ILE A 228 -2.59 -25.93 2.64
CA ILE A 228 -3.27 -25.11 1.62
C ILE A 228 -3.17 -25.89 0.30
N PRO A 229 -4.27 -26.08 -0.45
CA PRO A 229 -4.24 -26.83 -1.70
C PRO A 229 -3.26 -26.21 -2.70
N ASP A 230 -2.70 -27.03 -3.57
CA ASP A 230 -1.85 -26.56 -4.65
C ASP A 230 -2.61 -25.58 -5.57
N TYR A 231 -1.87 -24.64 -6.15
CA TYR A 231 -2.33 -23.73 -7.19
C TYR A 231 -2.12 -24.31 -8.61
N LYS A 232 -1.38 -25.42 -8.73
CA LYS A 232 -1.23 -26.22 -9.94
C LYS A 232 -2.44 -27.12 -10.18
#